data_AF-A0A846XM92-F1
#
_entry.id   AF-A0A846XM92-F1
#
_cell.length_a   1.000
_cell.length_b   1.000
_cell.length_c   1.000
_cell.angle_alpha   90.00
_cell.angle_beta   90.00
_cell.angle_gamma   90.00
#
_symmetry.space_group_name_H-M   'P 1'
#
loop_
_entity.id
_entity.type
_entity.pdbx_description
1 polymer ?
#
loop_
_entity_poly.entity_id
_entity_poly.type
_entity_poly.pdbx_seq_one_letter_code
_entity_poly.pdbx_strand_id
1 'polypeptide(L)'
;MSSANPGHRRRTGRTALVFVFAVAGLMVPPRADAVVAESACGAPPAPAAVAEIVELSDTSELLDESTGSSLDRLERAVEQHRRITEVLVAHRDRRGLLALGLDAVERAAVMPLQRTPGAFDDPEWAHRISLDLLARFLRNLHAEFTGAPAEPQWAHYFALTRQCELSAARVAMAGYNAHLTVDLAYSVAATHATPAHARDYFTLVDAIARHGSLIVDLTKSVYGGDLGPLWRFYFVGEGLDAVLGAGVATGPLLRLADAGANVVIFGNGLALQDPAAAPAVRAEIDVLWRSADAAFEVLAARGAL
;
A
#
# COMPACT_ATOMS: atom_id res chain seq x y z
N MET A 1 31.27 -45.91 -76.03
CA MET A 1 31.59 -46.54 -74.74
C MET A 1 33.10 -46.44 -74.52
N SER A 2 33.54 -45.45 -73.75
CA SER A 2 34.93 -45.21 -73.36
C SER A 2 34.88 -44.14 -72.26
N SER A 3 35.06 -44.52 -70.99
CA SER A 3 36.32 -44.60 -70.26
C SER A 3 36.73 -43.26 -69.60
N ALA A 4 37.11 -43.40 -68.32
CA ALA A 4 37.93 -42.51 -67.50
C ALA A 4 37.27 -41.32 -66.76
N ASN A 5 37.08 -41.54 -65.46
CA ASN A 5 37.05 -40.56 -64.36
C ASN A 5 38.47 -39.96 -64.21
N PRO A 6 38.69 -38.66 -63.86
CA PRO A 6 38.71 -38.30 -62.43
C PRO A 6 38.41 -36.82 -62.08
N GLY A 7 38.08 -36.60 -60.81
CA GLY A 7 38.62 -35.47 -60.05
C GLY A 7 37.80 -34.18 -60.01
N HIS A 8 36.96 -34.04 -58.98
CA HIS A 8 36.52 -32.72 -58.52
C HIS A 8 37.10 -32.37 -57.16
N ARG A 9 37.98 -31.36 -57.21
CA ARG A 9 38.64 -30.70 -56.10
C ARG A 9 37.60 -30.02 -55.22
N ARG A 10 37.53 -30.43 -53.95
CA ARG A 10 36.85 -29.67 -52.88
C ARG A 10 37.63 -28.39 -52.61
N ARG A 11 37.04 -27.24 -52.92
CA ARG A 11 37.36 -25.94 -52.33
C ARG A 11 36.32 -25.68 -51.24
N THR A 12 36.72 -25.73 -49.97
CA THR A 12 35.94 -25.17 -48.87
C THR A 12 36.87 -24.33 -48.01
N GLY A 13 36.47 -23.08 -47.81
CA GLY A 13 37.29 -21.98 -47.33
C GLY A 13 37.90 -22.22 -45.94
N ARG A 14 39.11 -21.69 -45.78
CA ARG A 14 39.72 -21.46 -44.47
C ARG A 14 38.98 -20.32 -43.78
N THR A 15 38.12 -20.65 -42.82
CA THR A 15 37.57 -19.69 -41.87
C THR A 15 38.69 -19.32 -40.89
N ALA A 16 39.14 -18.06 -40.92
CA ALA A 16 40.07 -17.53 -39.94
C ALA A 16 39.32 -17.33 -38.61
N LEU A 17 39.72 -18.08 -37.59
CA LEU A 17 39.22 -17.93 -36.23
C LEU A 17 39.92 -16.72 -35.59
N VAL A 18 39.22 -15.59 -35.49
CA VAL A 18 39.69 -14.43 -34.72
C VAL A 18 39.32 -14.66 -33.26
N PHE A 19 40.32 -14.97 -32.43
CA PHE A 19 40.18 -14.98 -30.97
C PHE A 19 40.12 -13.54 -30.47
N VAL A 20 38.91 -13.06 -30.17
CA VAL A 20 38.72 -11.84 -29.35
C VAL A 20 38.86 -12.26 -27.89
N PHE A 21 40.01 -11.97 -27.28
CA PHE A 21 40.16 -12.03 -25.83
C PHE A 21 39.34 -10.88 -25.22
N ALA A 22 38.13 -11.18 -24.75
CA ALA A 22 37.40 -10.30 -23.86
C ALA A 22 38.09 -10.33 -22.50
N VAL A 23 38.88 -9.30 -22.20
CA VAL A 23 39.36 -9.03 -20.84
C VAL A 23 38.14 -8.62 -20.02
N ALA A 24 37.58 -9.58 -19.28
CA ALA A 24 36.59 -9.32 -18.25
C ALA A 24 37.26 -8.55 -17.11
N GLY A 25 37.34 -7.24 -17.25
CA GLY A 25 37.64 -6.36 -16.13
C GLY A 25 36.54 -6.56 -15.09
N LEU A 26 36.91 -7.04 -13.90
CA LEU A 26 36.10 -6.96 -12.70
C LEU A 26 35.87 -5.47 -12.39
N MET A 27 34.92 -4.85 -13.09
CA MET A 27 34.34 -3.60 -12.63
C MET A 27 33.49 -3.96 -11.42
N VAL A 28 34.09 -3.80 -10.23
CA VAL A 28 33.30 -3.63 -9.01
C VAL A 28 32.45 -2.40 -9.29
N PRO A 29 31.11 -2.51 -9.39
CA PRO A 29 30.28 -1.33 -9.51
C PRO A 29 30.58 -0.45 -8.30
N PRO A 30 30.74 0.88 -8.47
CA PRO A 30 30.80 1.76 -7.32
C PRO A 30 29.59 1.42 -6.44
N ARG A 31 29.83 1.19 -5.14
CA ARG A 31 28.72 1.18 -4.18
C ARG A 31 28.03 2.52 -4.39
N ALA A 32 26.79 2.47 -4.89
CA ALA A 32 25.92 3.62 -4.77
C ALA A 32 25.85 3.86 -3.26
N ASP A 33 26.46 4.94 -2.81
CA ASP A 33 26.06 5.51 -1.53
C ASP A 33 24.56 5.65 -1.64
N ALA A 34 23.83 4.87 -0.83
CA ALA A 34 22.39 4.99 -0.75
C ALA A 34 22.15 6.44 -0.39
N VAL A 35 21.67 7.22 -1.36
CA VAL A 35 21.15 8.56 -1.11
C VAL A 35 20.01 8.30 -0.13
N VAL A 36 20.29 8.51 1.17
CA VAL A 36 19.28 8.57 2.20
C VAL A 36 18.23 9.52 1.65
N ALA A 37 17.02 9.00 1.47
CA ALA A 37 15.95 9.60 0.70
C ALA A 37 15.96 11.13 0.81
N GLU A 38 15.97 11.81 -0.35
CA GLU A 38 15.62 13.23 -0.41
C GLU A 38 14.42 13.47 0.50
N SER A 39 14.57 14.41 1.44
CA SER A 39 13.59 14.60 2.51
C SER A 39 12.21 14.86 1.90
N ALA A 40 11.23 14.04 2.27
CA ALA A 40 9.83 14.36 2.04
C ALA A 40 9.51 15.75 2.62
N CYS A 41 8.43 16.36 2.14
CA CYS A 41 8.05 17.69 2.61
C CYS A 41 7.81 17.67 4.12
N GLY A 42 8.29 18.71 4.82
CA GLY A 42 8.37 18.76 6.26
C GLY A 42 9.79 19.14 6.72
N ALA A 43 10.02 19.12 8.03
CA ALA A 43 11.37 19.14 8.56
C ALA A 43 11.99 17.74 8.40
N PRO A 44 13.24 17.60 7.94
CA PRO A 44 13.88 16.29 7.88
C PRO A 44 14.05 15.71 9.29
N PRO A 45 13.66 14.44 9.54
CA PRO A 45 13.93 13.79 10.82
C PRO A 45 15.43 13.71 11.10
N ALA A 46 15.82 13.89 12.37
CA ALA A 46 17.21 13.69 12.78
C ALA A 46 17.65 12.23 12.53
N PRO A 47 18.96 11.95 12.34
CA PRO A 47 19.44 10.59 12.09
C PRO A 47 19.01 9.56 13.14
N ALA A 48 18.91 9.95 14.42
CA ALA A 48 18.41 9.09 15.48
C ALA A 48 16.92 8.75 15.30
N ALA A 49 16.10 9.71 14.86
CA ALA A 49 14.69 9.50 14.57
C ALA A 49 14.50 8.60 13.33
N VAL A 50 15.36 8.73 12.32
CA VAL A 50 15.40 7.80 11.18
C VAL A 50 15.72 6.38 11.63
N ALA A 51 16.74 6.20 12.49
CA ALA A 51 17.09 4.89 13.02
C ALA A 51 15.94 4.27 13.83
N GLU A 52 15.24 5.07 14.64
CA GLU A 52 14.05 4.64 15.38
C GLU A 52 12.93 4.20 14.43
N ILE A 53 12.64 4.95 13.36
CA ILE A 53 11.64 4.54 12.37
C ILE A 53 12.03 3.22 11.70
N VAL A 54 13.30 3.04 11.32
CA VAL A 54 13.79 1.80 10.71
C VAL A 54 13.59 0.61 11.65
N GLU A 55 13.95 0.75 12.93
CA GLU A 55 13.77 -0.30 13.94
C GLU A 55 12.28 -0.64 14.16
N LEU A 56 11.43 0.38 14.35
CA LEU A 56 10.00 0.19 14.61
C LEU A 56 9.23 -0.36 13.41
N SER A 57 9.71 -0.11 12.19
CA SER A 57 9.05 -0.58 10.95
C SER A 57 9.50 -1.96 10.49
N ASP A 58 10.48 -2.57 11.18
CA ASP A 58 10.87 -3.96 10.91
C ASP A 58 9.74 -4.92 11.35
N THR A 59 9.22 -5.67 10.37
CA THR A 59 8.09 -6.58 10.57
C THR A 59 8.50 -8.02 10.88
N SER A 60 9.79 -8.33 10.97
CA SER A 60 10.28 -9.71 11.14
C SER A 60 9.69 -10.40 12.37
N GLU A 61 9.72 -9.75 13.53
CA GLU A 61 9.12 -10.29 14.76
C GLU A 61 7.59 -10.31 14.73
N LEU A 62 6.96 -9.36 14.03
CA LEU A 62 5.49 -9.29 13.90
C LEU A 62 4.93 -10.46 13.10
N LEU A 63 5.66 -10.90 12.07
CA LEU A 63 5.23 -11.97 11.18
C LEU A 63 5.63 -13.37 11.68
N ASP A 64 6.51 -13.46 12.69
CA ASP A 64 6.85 -14.72 13.35
C ASP A 64 5.76 -15.13 14.34
N GLU A 65 5.06 -16.22 14.04
CA GLU A 65 3.99 -16.76 14.88
C GLU A 65 4.48 -17.29 16.23
N SER A 66 5.78 -17.56 16.38
CA SER A 66 6.36 -18.02 17.64
C SER A 66 6.49 -16.90 18.69
N THR A 67 6.33 -15.63 18.29
CA THR A 67 6.52 -14.47 19.18
C THR A 67 5.26 -14.07 19.96
N GLY A 68 4.13 -14.75 19.78
CA GLY A 68 2.90 -14.52 20.56
C GLY A 68 1.62 -14.77 19.78
N SER A 69 0.48 -14.56 20.44
CA SER A 69 -0.83 -14.66 19.77
C SER A 69 -0.96 -13.61 18.66
N SER A 70 -1.91 -13.82 17.73
CA SER A 70 -2.22 -12.84 16.69
C SER A 70 -2.62 -11.47 17.26
N LEU A 71 -3.35 -11.45 18.38
CA LEU A 71 -3.72 -10.23 19.09
C LEU A 71 -2.49 -9.55 19.71
N ASP A 72 -1.63 -10.29 20.42
CA ASP A 72 -0.42 -9.71 21.03
C ASP A 72 0.49 -9.09 19.96
N ARG A 73 0.62 -9.76 18.80
CA ARG A 73 1.41 -9.27 17.67
C ARG A 73 0.77 -8.04 17.04
N LEU A 74 -0.55 -8.02 16.87
CA LEU A 74 -1.29 -6.84 16.40
C LEU A 74 -1.13 -5.66 17.35
N GLU A 75 -1.20 -5.88 18.67
CA GLU A 75 -1.00 -4.84 19.68
C GLU A 75 0.40 -4.23 19.62
N ARG A 76 1.43 -5.06 19.44
CA ARG A 76 2.80 -4.58 19.22
C ARG A 76 2.93 -3.78 17.92
N ALA A 77 2.34 -4.27 16.83
CA ALA A 77 2.37 -3.59 15.54
C ALA A 77 1.70 -2.19 15.62
N VAL A 78 0.54 -2.09 16.27
CA VAL A 78 -0.17 -0.81 16.47
C VAL A 78 0.66 0.13 17.34
N GLU A 79 1.31 -0.37 18.39
CA GLU A 79 2.18 0.47 19.22
C GLU A 79 3.44 0.96 18.47
N GLN A 80 4.07 0.10 17.67
CA GLN A 80 5.17 0.49 16.79
C GLN A 80 4.73 1.54 15.78
N HIS A 81 3.58 1.34 15.14
CA HIS A 81 3.00 2.27 14.19
C HIS A 81 2.66 3.63 14.83
N ARG A 82 2.11 3.64 16.05
CA ARG A 82 1.84 4.86 16.81
C ARG A 82 3.11 5.66 17.05
N ARG A 83 4.19 5.01 17.51
CA ARG A 83 5.48 5.67 17.75
C ARG A 83 6.09 6.25 16.47
N ILE A 84 6.04 5.51 15.37
CA ILE A 84 6.45 6.00 14.04
C ILE A 84 5.65 7.26 13.67
N THR A 85 4.32 7.20 13.84
CA THR A 85 3.42 8.31 13.53
C THR A 85 3.79 9.56 14.34
N GLU A 86 4.08 9.42 15.63
CA GLU A 86 4.52 10.54 16.48
C GLU A 86 5.79 11.21 15.95
N VAL A 87 6.78 10.42 15.52
CA VAL A 87 8.03 10.95 14.94
C VAL A 87 7.74 11.71 13.65
N LEU A 88 6.95 11.14 12.73
CA LEU A 88 6.64 11.77 11.43
C LEU A 88 5.84 13.06 11.62
N VAL A 89 4.84 13.03 12.50
CA VAL A 89 3.98 14.19 12.81
C VAL A 89 4.77 15.31 13.46
N ALA A 90 5.67 15.01 14.40
CA ALA A 90 6.52 16.00 15.05
C ALA A 90 7.37 16.79 14.04
N HIS A 91 7.75 16.15 12.94
CA HIS A 91 8.54 16.73 11.87
C HIS A 91 7.68 17.28 10.72
N ARG A 92 6.35 17.16 10.77
CA ARG A 92 5.45 17.44 9.63
C ARG A 92 5.88 16.70 8.36
N ASP A 93 6.50 15.54 8.50
CA ASP A 93 6.95 14.70 7.40
C ASP A 93 5.72 14.12 6.69
N ARG A 94 5.57 14.42 5.40
CA ARG A 94 4.40 14.00 4.61
C ARG A 94 4.28 12.49 4.43
N ARG A 95 5.32 11.70 4.69
CA ARG A 95 5.21 10.23 4.76
C ARG A 95 4.28 9.78 5.88
N GLY A 96 4.06 10.62 6.89
CA GLY A 96 3.12 10.39 7.99
C GLY A 96 1.65 10.70 7.68
N LEU A 97 1.30 11.13 6.46
CA LEU A 97 -0.08 11.52 6.12
C LEU A 97 -1.08 10.36 6.26
N LEU A 98 -0.75 9.18 5.72
CA LEU A 98 -1.56 7.99 5.98
C LEU A 98 -1.42 7.52 7.44
N ALA A 99 -0.19 7.47 7.96
CA ALA A 99 0.11 6.93 9.28
C ALA A 99 -0.73 7.61 10.37
N LEU A 100 -0.87 8.94 10.30
CA LEU A 100 -1.70 9.72 11.21
C LEU A 100 -3.15 9.23 11.25
N GLY A 101 -3.78 9.07 10.09
CA GLY A 101 -5.18 8.66 10.07
C GLY A 101 -5.36 7.18 10.37
N LEU A 102 -4.38 6.33 10.01
CA LEU A 102 -4.36 4.92 10.38
C LEU A 102 -4.23 4.74 11.90
N ASP A 103 -3.32 5.44 12.59
CA ASP A 103 -3.19 5.40 14.06
C ASP A 103 -4.50 5.81 14.74
N ALA A 104 -5.15 6.84 14.18
CA ALA A 104 -6.40 7.34 14.71
C ALA A 104 -7.52 6.29 14.67
N VAL A 105 -7.72 5.62 13.53
CA VAL A 105 -8.75 4.57 13.42
C VAL A 105 -8.36 3.27 14.10
N GLU A 106 -7.07 2.95 14.18
CA GLU A 106 -6.58 1.81 14.94
C GLU A 106 -6.96 1.94 16.42
N ARG A 107 -6.73 3.12 16.99
CA ARG A 107 -7.04 3.39 18.40
C ARG A 107 -8.52 3.57 18.67
N ALA A 108 -9.25 4.23 17.78
CA ALA A 108 -10.66 4.57 18.00
C ALA A 108 -11.63 3.45 17.59
N ALA A 109 -11.26 2.64 16.59
CA ALA A 109 -12.14 1.64 16.00
C ALA A 109 -11.58 0.22 16.07
N VAL A 110 -10.40 -0.03 15.48
CA VAL A 110 -9.88 -1.39 15.27
C VAL A 110 -9.59 -2.07 16.60
N MET A 111 -8.69 -1.52 17.42
CA MET A 111 -8.26 -2.18 18.65
C MET A 111 -9.38 -2.35 19.69
N PRO A 112 -10.30 -1.38 19.89
CA PRO A 112 -11.49 -1.62 20.71
C PRO A 112 -12.32 -2.81 20.21
N LEU A 113 -12.52 -2.92 18.89
CA LEU A 113 -13.28 -4.01 18.28
C LEU A 113 -12.56 -5.36 18.42
N GLN A 114 -11.26 -5.41 18.12
CA GLN A 114 -10.40 -6.61 18.25
C GLN A 114 -10.36 -7.16 19.68
N ARG A 115 -10.42 -6.28 20.69
CA ARG A 115 -10.44 -6.69 22.11
C ARG A 115 -11.82 -7.10 22.62
N THR A 116 -12.89 -6.89 21.86
CA THR A 116 -14.26 -7.12 22.33
C THR A 116 -14.65 -8.59 22.17
N PRO A 117 -14.92 -9.33 23.27
CA PRO A 117 -15.34 -10.72 23.18
C PRO A 117 -16.65 -10.85 22.40
N GLY A 118 -16.67 -11.75 21.40
CA GLY A 118 -17.85 -12.02 20.57
C GLY A 118 -18.16 -10.94 19.52
N ALA A 119 -17.26 -9.99 19.27
CA ALA A 119 -17.39 -9.04 18.16
C ALA A 119 -17.25 -9.69 16.78
N PHE A 120 -16.51 -10.80 16.70
CA PHE A 120 -16.23 -11.55 15.48
C PHE A 120 -16.67 -13.01 15.63
N ASP A 121 -17.13 -13.59 14.52
CA ASP A 121 -17.41 -15.02 14.42
C ASP A 121 -16.10 -15.83 14.47
N ASP A 122 -15.01 -15.31 13.86
CA ASP A 122 -13.63 -15.80 13.97
C ASP A 122 -12.67 -14.66 14.44
N PRO A 123 -12.47 -14.49 15.76
CA PRO A 123 -11.55 -13.50 16.30
C PRO A 123 -10.10 -13.69 15.85
N GLU A 124 -9.66 -14.94 15.66
CA GLU A 124 -8.28 -15.22 15.25
C GLU A 124 -8.03 -14.76 13.82
N TRP A 125 -8.97 -15.02 12.90
CA TRP A 125 -8.89 -14.46 11.55
C TRP A 125 -8.95 -12.92 11.57
N ALA A 126 -9.82 -12.33 12.38
CA ALA A 126 -9.93 -10.88 12.51
C ALA A 126 -8.62 -10.21 12.97
N HIS A 127 -7.91 -10.81 13.94
CA HIS A 127 -6.58 -10.33 14.33
C HIS A 127 -5.56 -10.46 13.20
N ARG A 128 -5.51 -11.62 12.52
CA ARG A 128 -4.54 -11.88 11.45
C ARG A 128 -4.70 -10.92 10.26
N ILE A 129 -5.93 -10.59 9.85
CA ILE A 129 -6.14 -9.67 8.73
C ILE A 129 -5.71 -8.25 9.06
N SER A 130 -6.01 -7.75 10.28
CA SER A 130 -5.52 -6.44 10.72
C SER A 130 -4.00 -6.42 10.85
N LEU A 131 -3.39 -7.50 11.36
CA LEU A 131 -1.94 -7.61 11.49
C LEU A 131 -1.24 -7.62 10.12
N ASP A 132 -1.69 -8.45 9.17
CA ASP A 132 -1.09 -8.51 7.84
C ASP A 132 -1.23 -7.17 7.11
N LEU A 133 -2.39 -6.52 7.23
CA LEU A 133 -2.65 -5.21 6.63
C LEU A 133 -1.70 -4.13 7.14
N LEU A 134 -1.52 -4.04 8.47
CA LEU A 134 -0.58 -3.09 9.06
C LEU A 134 0.87 -3.45 8.73
N ALA A 135 1.23 -4.73 8.75
CA ALA A 135 2.58 -5.18 8.41
C ALA A 135 2.96 -4.85 6.95
N ARG A 136 2.02 -4.82 6.01
CA ARG A 136 2.27 -4.37 4.63
C ARG A 136 2.68 -2.90 4.58
N PHE A 137 1.97 -2.04 5.30
CA PHE A 137 2.34 -0.63 5.40
C PHE A 137 3.73 -0.47 6.05
N LEU A 138 3.96 -1.11 7.21
CA LEU A 138 5.22 -1.02 7.94
C LEU A 138 6.41 -1.52 7.11
N ARG A 139 6.28 -2.64 6.39
CA ARG A 139 7.33 -3.14 5.50
C ARG A 139 7.69 -2.16 4.39
N ASN A 140 6.69 -1.50 3.79
CA ASN A 140 6.92 -0.51 2.75
C ASN A 140 7.52 0.78 3.30
N LEU A 141 7.14 1.18 4.52
CA LEU A 141 7.78 2.28 5.22
C LEU A 141 9.23 1.97 5.57
N HIS A 142 9.51 0.76 6.05
CA HIS A 142 10.86 0.28 6.29
C HIS A 142 11.71 0.35 5.01
N ALA A 143 11.15 -0.08 3.88
CA ALA A 143 11.82 0.01 2.58
C ALA A 143 12.16 1.47 2.21
N GLU A 144 11.22 2.41 2.37
CA GLU A 144 11.45 3.84 2.13
C GLU A 144 12.57 4.42 3.00
N PHE A 145 12.64 4.04 4.28
CA PHE A 145 13.66 4.57 5.21
C PHE A 145 15.02 3.86 5.13
N THR A 146 15.08 2.66 4.55
CA THR A 146 16.33 1.91 4.32
C THR A 146 16.87 2.05 2.89
N GLY A 147 16.10 2.65 1.98
CA GLY A 147 16.44 2.74 0.57
C GLY A 147 16.22 1.42 -0.20
N ALA A 148 15.56 0.44 0.41
CA ALA A 148 15.12 -0.76 -0.29
C ALA A 148 13.92 -0.46 -1.20
N PRO A 149 13.67 -1.27 -2.25
CA PRO A 149 12.50 -1.07 -3.10
C PRO A 149 11.19 -1.31 -2.33
N ALA A 150 10.32 -0.28 -2.31
CA ALA A 150 8.92 -0.43 -1.89
C ALA A 150 8.07 -1.03 -3.03
N GLU A 151 6.92 -1.62 -2.68
CA GLU A 151 5.93 -2.09 -3.64
C GLU A 151 5.41 -0.90 -4.49
N PRO A 152 4.99 -1.12 -5.75
CA PRO A 152 4.73 -0.02 -6.70
C PRO A 152 3.74 1.04 -6.21
N GLN A 153 2.66 0.64 -5.56
CA GLN A 153 1.64 1.53 -5.00
C GLN A 153 2.18 2.41 -3.87
N TRP A 154 3.10 1.87 -3.07
CA TRP A 154 3.75 2.57 -1.98
C TRP A 154 4.89 3.47 -2.47
N ALA A 155 5.69 2.99 -3.42
CA ALA A 155 6.70 3.82 -4.09
C ALA A 155 6.08 5.07 -4.73
N HIS A 156 4.90 4.92 -5.34
CA HIS A 156 4.11 6.06 -5.85
C HIS A 156 3.71 7.02 -4.73
N TYR A 157 3.11 6.53 -3.64
CA TYR A 157 2.77 7.36 -2.48
C TYR A 157 3.98 8.13 -1.94
N PHE A 158 5.11 7.44 -1.71
CA PHE A 158 6.33 8.07 -1.21
C PHE A 158 6.92 9.10 -2.18
N ALA A 159 6.84 8.87 -3.49
CA ALA A 159 7.23 9.89 -4.48
C ALA A 159 6.37 11.16 -4.38
N LEU A 160 5.06 11.04 -4.16
CA LEU A 160 4.17 12.19 -3.97
C LEU A 160 4.46 12.95 -2.68
N THR A 161 4.96 12.29 -1.64
CA THR A 161 5.32 12.95 -0.37
C THR A 161 6.47 13.96 -0.51
N ARG A 162 7.25 13.87 -1.59
CA ARG A 162 8.37 14.77 -1.92
C ARG A 162 7.94 15.95 -2.80
N GLN A 163 6.71 15.94 -3.32
CA GLN A 163 6.13 16.97 -4.18
C GLN A 163 5.38 18.00 -3.32
N CYS A 164 6.08 19.03 -2.86
CA CYS A 164 5.55 19.98 -1.86
C CYS A 164 4.45 20.90 -2.40
N GLU A 165 4.39 21.07 -3.72
CA GLU A 165 3.34 21.76 -4.45
C GLU A 165 2.00 21.02 -4.42
N LEU A 166 2.00 19.70 -4.22
CA LEU A 166 0.77 18.94 -4.04
C LEU A 166 0.16 19.27 -2.68
N SER A 167 -1.17 19.24 -2.62
CA SER A 167 -1.86 19.36 -1.34
C SER A 167 -1.61 18.12 -0.48
N ALA A 168 -1.62 18.31 0.85
CA ALA A 168 -1.57 17.20 1.79
C ALA A 168 -2.73 16.21 1.59
N ALA A 169 -3.88 16.70 1.12
CA ALA A 169 -5.05 15.87 0.83
C ALA A 169 -4.80 14.91 -0.36
N ARG A 170 -4.22 15.40 -1.47
CA ARG A 170 -3.84 14.56 -2.62
C ARG A 170 -2.85 13.45 -2.24
N VAL A 171 -1.84 13.81 -1.43
CA VAL A 171 -0.81 12.86 -0.99
C VAL A 171 -1.40 11.81 -0.05
N ALA A 172 -2.20 12.22 0.94
CA ALA A 172 -2.87 11.30 1.86
C ALA A 172 -3.77 10.29 1.11
N MET A 173 -4.54 10.75 0.13
CA MET A 173 -5.43 9.87 -0.63
C MET A 173 -4.71 8.84 -1.50
N ALA A 174 -3.48 9.13 -1.96
CA ALA A 174 -2.65 8.11 -2.59
C ALA A 174 -2.28 6.99 -1.61
N GLY A 175 -1.96 7.36 -0.36
CA GLY A 175 -1.69 6.39 0.71
C GLY A 175 -2.91 5.55 1.06
N TYR A 176 -4.09 6.18 1.22
CA TYR A 176 -5.34 5.44 1.45
C TYR A 176 -5.68 4.51 0.29
N ASN A 177 -5.47 4.93 -0.95
CA ASN A 177 -5.72 4.09 -2.11
C ASN A 177 -4.80 2.86 -2.16
N ALA A 178 -3.50 3.05 -1.89
CA ALA A 178 -2.55 1.94 -1.78
C ALA A 178 -3.00 0.94 -0.70
N HIS A 179 -3.36 1.45 0.47
CA HIS A 179 -3.72 0.62 1.63
C HIS A 179 -5.06 -0.12 1.45
N LEU A 180 -6.09 0.57 0.96
CA LEU A 180 -7.45 0.02 0.88
C LEU A 180 -7.67 -0.80 -0.39
N THR A 181 -7.17 -0.36 -1.54
CA THR A 181 -7.42 -1.05 -2.81
C THR A 181 -6.47 -2.22 -3.00
N VAL A 182 -5.20 -2.05 -2.63
CA VAL A 182 -4.16 -3.06 -2.87
C VAL A 182 -3.91 -3.88 -1.63
N ASP A 183 -3.40 -3.29 -0.54
CA ASP A 183 -2.95 -4.05 0.62
C ASP A 183 -4.09 -4.88 1.23
N LEU A 184 -5.28 -4.31 1.38
CA LEU A 184 -6.44 -5.04 1.93
C LEU A 184 -6.85 -6.26 1.10
N ALA A 185 -6.86 -6.16 -0.24
CA ALA A 185 -7.15 -7.32 -1.10
C ALA A 185 -6.08 -8.42 -0.93
N TYR A 186 -4.81 -8.02 -0.85
CA TYR A 186 -3.73 -8.98 -0.62
C TYR A 186 -3.75 -9.55 0.80
N SER A 187 -4.20 -8.81 1.81
CA SER A 187 -4.38 -9.31 3.18
C SER A 187 -5.51 -10.32 3.31
N VAL A 188 -6.61 -10.10 2.61
CA VAL A 188 -7.69 -11.10 2.47
C VAL A 188 -7.13 -12.40 1.88
N ALA A 189 -6.30 -12.32 0.83
CA ALA A 189 -5.67 -13.50 0.23
C ALA A 189 -4.64 -14.16 1.17
N ALA A 190 -3.74 -13.37 1.77
CA ALA A 190 -2.64 -13.86 2.60
C ALA A 190 -3.11 -14.52 3.90
N THR A 191 -4.25 -14.09 4.42
CA THR A 191 -4.86 -14.70 5.63
C THR A 191 -5.72 -15.92 5.32
N HIS A 192 -5.77 -16.35 4.06
CA HIS A 192 -6.61 -17.44 3.58
C HIS A 192 -8.10 -17.21 3.90
N ALA A 193 -8.59 -16.01 3.61
CA ALA A 193 -9.98 -15.70 3.87
C ALA A 193 -10.92 -16.60 3.06
N THR A 194 -12.09 -16.89 3.62
CA THR A 194 -13.18 -17.61 2.93
C THR A 194 -14.43 -16.75 2.91
N PRO A 195 -15.46 -17.07 2.12
CA PRO A 195 -16.74 -16.36 2.18
C PRO A 195 -17.37 -16.32 3.58
N ALA A 196 -17.05 -17.27 4.47
CA ALA A 196 -17.53 -17.26 5.85
C ALA A 196 -17.00 -16.07 6.66
N HIS A 197 -15.83 -15.54 6.32
CA HIS A 197 -15.24 -14.37 7.00
C HIS A 197 -15.81 -13.03 6.52
N ALA A 198 -16.74 -13.03 5.55
CA ALA A 198 -17.31 -11.80 5.02
C ALA A 198 -17.95 -10.95 6.12
N ARG A 199 -18.68 -11.56 7.07
CA ARG A 199 -19.30 -10.81 8.16
C ARG A 199 -18.27 -10.09 9.03
N ASP A 200 -17.20 -10.77 9.41
CA ASP A 200 -16.13 -10.19 10.23
C ASP A 200 -15.39 -9.10 9.49
N TYR A 201 -15.10 -9.32 8.19
CA TYR A 201 -14.54 -8.32 7.30
C TYR A 201 -15.40 -7.04 7.26
N PHE A 202 -16.70 -7.17 6.97
CA PHE A 202 -17.62 -6.04 6.90
C PHE A 202 -17.86 -5.36 8.25
N THR A 203 -17.78 -6.12 9.35
CA THR A 203 -17.84 -5.56 10.71
C THR A 203 -16.64 -4.66 10.99
N LEU A 204 -15.44 -5.09 10.58
CA LEU A 204 -14.21 -4.30 10.73
C LEU A 204 -14.27 -3.00 9.90
N VAL A 205 -14.59 -3.09 8.60
CA VAL A 205 -14.59 -1.90 7.73
C VAL A 205 -15.72 -0.92 8.07
N ASP A 206 -16.90 -1.39 8.50
CA ASP A 206 -17.99 -0.54 8.99
C ASP A 206 -17.61 0.19 10.29
N ALA A 207 -16.86 -0.47 11.19
CA ALA A 207 -16.34 0.18 12.39
C ALA A 207 -15.35 1.30 12.07
N ILE A 208 -14.47 1.10 11.09
CA ILE A 208 -13.52 2.12 10.63
C ILE A 208 -14.27 3.27 9.93
N ALA A 209 -15.22 2.97 9.04
CA ALA A 209 -15.99 3.97 8.31
C ALA A 209 -16.75 4.94 9.25
N ARG A 210 -17.29 4.43 10.37
CA ARG A 210 -17.93 5.25 11.42
C ARG A 210 -17.01 6.29 12.06
N HIS A 211 -15.69 6.10 11.98
CA HIS A 211 -14.68 7.01 12.53
C HIS A 211 -13.99 7.87 11.47
N GLY A 212 -14.49 7.87 10.23
CA GLY A 212 -13.87 8.59 9.11
C GLY A 212 -13.68 10.09 9.32
N SER A 213 -14.53 10.76 10.10
CA SER A 213 -14.37 12.19 10.41
C SER A 213 -13.09 12.47 11.21
N LEU A 214 -12.65 11.53 12.03
CA LEU A 214 -11.42 11.67 12.82
C LEU A 214 -10.19 11.81 11.90
N ILE A 215 -10.16 11.02 10.81
CA ILE A 215 -9.10 11.11 9.80
C ILE A 215 -9.08 12.49 9.17
N VAL A 216 -10.24 12.99 8.74
CA VAL A 216 -10.37 14.32 8.12
C VAL A 216 -9.87 15.42 9.05
N ASP A 217 -10.34 15.42 10.31
CA ASP A 217 -10.02 16.47 11.28
C ASP A 217 -8.53 16.46 11.66
N LEU A 218 -7.93 15.28 11.81
CA LEU A 218 -6.51 15.13 12.12
C LEU A 218 -5.63 15.54 10.94
N THR A 219 -5.91 15.09 9.72
CA THR A 219 -5.12 15.50 8.54
C THR A 219 -5.20 17.01 8.34
N LYS A 220 -6.36 17.63 8.56
CA LYS A 220 -6.52 19.07 8.46
C LYS A 220 -5.74 19.82 9.53
N SER A 221 -5.82 19.39 10.79
CA SER A 221 -5.13 20.06 11.90
C SER A 221 -3.61 19.87 11.89
N VAL A 222 -3.12 18.70 11.48
CA VAL A 222 -1.70 18.34 11.51
C VAL A 222 -0.98 18.60 10.19
N TYR A 223 -1.64 18.52 9.04
CA TYR A 223 -0.98 18.71 7.75
C TYR A 223 -1.62 19.80 6.88
N GLY A 224 -2.71 20.43 7.33
CA GLY A 224 -3.41 21.45 6.56
C GLY A 224 -4.16 20.90 5.34
N GLY A 225 -4.26 19.58 5.20
CA GLY A 225 -4.99 18.92 4.10
C GLY A 225 -6.44 18.70 4.48
N ASP A 226 -7.38 19.31 3.74
CA ASP A 226 -8.80 19.04 3.93
C ASP A 226 -9.22 17.81 3.13
N LEU A 227 -9.24 16.65 3.79
CA LEU A 227 -9.79 15.43 3.21
C LEU A 227 -11.32 15.47 3.12
N GLY A 228 -11.97 16.44 3.76
CA GLY A 228 -13.42 16.49 3.92
C GLY A 228 -14.18 16.30 2.61
N PRO A 229 -13.91 17.06 1.54
CA PRO A 229 -14.61 16.88 0.27
C PRO A 229 -14.44 15.49 -0.35
N LEU A 230 -13.29 14.84 -0.18
CA LEU A 230 -12.98 13.54 -0.78
C LEU A 230 -13.37 12.35 0.09
N TRP A 231 -13.17 12.45 1.40
CA TRP A 231 -13.74 11.52 2.35
C TRP A 231 -15.26 11.53 2.20
N ARG A 232 -15.84 12.71 1.96
CA ARG A 232 -17.23 12.86 1.56
C ARG A 232 -17.54 12.53 0.11
N PHE A 233 -16.57 12.32 -0.78
CA PHE A 233 -16.81 11.80 -2.13
C PHE A 233 -16.81 10.26 -2.13
N TYR A 234 -15.85 9.66 -1.42
CA TYR A 234 -15.53 8.24 -1.42
C TYR A 234 -16.28 7.45 -0.33
N PHE A 235 -16.40 8.01 0.88
CA PHE A 235 -17.04 7.36 2.04
C PHE A 235 -18.36 8.03 2.46
N VAL A 236 -18.59 9.30 2.09
CA VAL A 236 -19.79 10.07 2.44
C VAL A 236 -20.51 10.69 1.22
N GLY A 237 -20.23 10.17 0.00
CA GLY A 237 -20.82 10.46 -1.34
C GLY A 237 -21.50 11.80 -1.70
N GLU A 238 -21.20 12.93 -1.08
CA GLU A 238 -21.39 14.28 -1.66
C GLU A 238 -20.77 14.41 -3.06
N GLY A 239 -19.81 13.53 -3.37
CA GLY A 239 -19.29 13.31 -4.71
C GLY A 239 -20.27 12.77 -5.74
N LEU A 240 -21.11 11.83 -5.33
CA LEU A 240 -22.23 11.38 -6.13
C LEU A 240 -23.25 12.50 -6.29
N ASP A 241 -23.46 13.36 -5.28
CA ASP A 241 -24.35 14.52 -5.41
C ASP A 241 -23.84 15.56 -6.42
N ALA A 242 -22.52 15.73 -6.55
CA ALA A 242 -21.92 16.60 -7.57
C ALA A 242 -22.10 16.05 -9.00
N VAL A 243 -22.33 14.74 -9.16
CA VAL A 243 -22.48 14.07 -10.48
C VAL A 243 -23.95 13.74 -10.80
N LEU A 244 -24.76 13.43 -9.78
CA LEU A 244 -26.13 12.92 -9.90
C LEU A 244 -27.20 13.88 -9.36
N GLY A 245 -26.81 14.99 -8.72
CA GLY A 245 -27.71 16.03 -8.20
C GLY A 245 -27.76 16.06 -6.66
N ALA A 246 -27.96 17.26 -6.10
CA ALA A 246 -27.98 17.48 -4.65
C ALA A 246 -29.11 16.71 -3.94
N GLY A 247 -28.77 15.99 -2.87
CA GLY A 247 -29.72 15.29 -2.00
C GLY A 247 -29.88 13.79 -2.26
N VAL A 248 -29.07 13.18 -3.13
CA VAL A 248 -29.06 11.74 -3.42
C VAL A 248 -28.21 10.98 -2.40
N ALA A 249 -27.12 11.59 -1.93
CA ALA A 249 -26.13 11.10 -0.98
C ALA A 249 -26.61 11.12 0.48
N THR A 250 -27.56 10.26 0.84
CA THR A 250 -27.94 10.05 2.24
C THR A 250 -26.93 9.14 2.95
N GLY A 251 -26.62 9.35 4.24
CA GLY A 251 -25.72 8.49 5.05
C GLY A 251 -25.80 6.96 4.79
N PRO A 252 -26.99 6.38 4.57
CA PRO A 252 -27.16 4.99 4.14
C PRO A 252 -26.64 4.65 2.73
N LEU A 253 -26.82 5.52 1.72
CA LEU A 253 -26.28 5.33 0.37
C LEU A 253 -24.74 5.31 0.36
N LEU A 254 -24.16 6.00 1.32
CA LEU A 254 -22.73 6.21 1.45
C LEU A 254 -22.03 5.01 2.06
N ARG A 255 -22.67 4.42 3.08
CA ARG A 255 -22.33 3.08 3.56
C ARG A 255 -22.57 2.01 2.51
N LEU A 256 -23.54 2.19 1.60
CA LEU A 256 -23.75 1.25 0.48
C LEU A 256 -22.62 1.34 -0.57
N ALA A 257 -22.12 2.54 -0.86
CA ALA A 257 -20.99 2.74 -1.77
C ALA A 257 -19.68 2.17 -1.18
N ASP A 258 -19.41 2.45 0.10
CA ASP A 258 -18.30 1.87 0.85
C ASP A 258 -18.42 0.34 0.93
N ALA A 259 -19.61 -0.19 1.21
CA ALA A 259 -19.87 -1.63 1.16
C ALA A 259 -19.64 -2.19 -0.25
N GLY A 260 -20.01 -1.47 -1.31
CA GLY A 260 -19.76 -1.86 -2.70
C GLY A 260 -18.28 -1.96 -3.05
N ALA A 261 -17.47 -0.97 -2.64
CA ALA A 261 -16.02 -1.01 -2.81
C ALA A 261 -15.39 -2.18 -2.04
N ASN A 262 -15.81 -2.37 -0.79
CA ASN A 262 -15.34 -3.45 0.07
C ASN A 262 -15.77 -4.86 -0.43
N VAL A 263 -16.91 -4.98 -1.13
CA VAL A 263 -17.29 -6.22 -1.83
C VAL A 263 -16.29 -6.55 -2.94
N VAL A 264 -15.88 -5.56 -3.75
CA VAL A 264 -14.90 -5.76 -4.81
C VAL A 264 -13.53 -6.11 -4.23
N ILE A 265 -13.08 -5.40 -3.21
CA ILE A 265 -11.79 -5.64 -2.53
C ILE A 265 -11.74 -7.04 -1.91
N PHE A 266 -12.78 -7.41 -1.16
CA PHE A 266 -12.89 -8.75 -0.57
C PHE A 266 -12.97 -9.84 -1.64
N GLY A 267 -13.77 -9.63 -2.68
CA GLY A 267 -13.89 -10.56 -3.81
C GLY A 267 -12.56 -10.77 -4.54
N ASN A 268 -11.80 -9.70 -4.78
CA ASN A 268 -10.46 -9.78 -5.35
C ASN A 268 -9.51 -10.55 -4.44
N GLY A 269 -9.56 -10.34 -3.12
CA GLY A 269 -8.77 -11.12 -2.17
C GLY A 269 -9.11 -12.61 -2.15
N LEU A 270 -10.38 -12.98 -2.28
CA LEU A 270 -10.79 -14.38 -2.42
C LEU A 270 -10.27 -14.97 -3.74
N ALA A 271 -10.41 -14.23 -4.85
CA ALA A 271 -10.01 -14.70 -6.18
C ALA A 271 -8.48 -14.79 -6.35
N LEU A 272 -7.71 -13.94 -5.65
CA LEU A 272 -6.24 -13.99 -5.63
C LEU A 272 -5.67 -15.31 -5.10
N GLN A 273 -6.45 -16.07 -4.32
CA GLN A 273 -6.03 -17.35 -3.77
C GLN A 273 -6.03 -18.47 -4.82
N ASP A 274 -6.76 -18.31 -5.94
CA ASP A 274 -6.71 -19.24 -7.07
C ASP A 274 -5.50 -18.91 -7.97
N PRO A 275 -4.48 -19.79 -8.09
CA PRO A 275 -3.31 -19.54 -8.93
C PRO A 275 -3.65 -19.30 -10.41
N ALA A 276 -4.75 -19.87 -10.91
CA ALA A 276 -5.17 -19.68 -12.30
C ALA A 276 -5.78 -18.28 -12.53
N ALA A 277 -6.51 -17.75 -11.55
CA ALA A 277 -7.11 -16.41 -11.61
C ALA A 277 -6.13 -15.30 -11.19
N ALA A 278 -5.14 -15.60 -10.34
CA ALA A 278 -4.30 -14.60 -9.69
C ALA A 278 -3.65 -13.58 -10.65
N PRO A 279 -3.12 -13.92 -11.84
CA PRO A 279 -2.59 -12.92 -12.76
C PRO A 279 -3.65 -11.89 -13.23
N ALA A 280 -4.86 -12.36 -13.55
CA ALA A 280 -5.96 -11.49 -13.98
C ALA A 280 -6.44 -10.61 -12.83
N VAL A 281 -6.58 -11.18 -11.62
CA VAL A 281 -7.02 -10.44 -10.44
C VAL A 281 -5.99 -9.39 -10.01
N ARG A 282 -4.69 -9.68 -10.11
CA ARG A 282 -3.65 -8.65 -9.87
C ARG A 282 -3.74 -7.49 -10.86
N ALA A 283 -4.01 -7.79 -12.14
CA ALA A 283 -4.22 -6.75 -13.15
C ALA A 283 -5.47 -5.93 -12.86
N GLU A 284 -6.55 -6.56 -12.40
CA GLU A 284 -7.77 -5.87 -11.96
C GLU A 284 -7.47 -4.93 -10.79
N ILE A 285 -6.81 -5.40 -9.72
CA ILE A 285 -6.40 -4.58 -8.57
C ILE A 285 -5.53 -3.39 -9.01
N ASP A 286 -4.56 -3.59 -9.92
CA ASP A 286 -3.72 -2.52 -10.46
C ASP A 286 -4.55 -1.48 -11.24
N VAL A 287 -5.51 -1.93 -12.07
CA VAL A 287 -6.43 -1.04 -12.79
C VAL A 287 -7.31 -0.24 -11.83
N LEU A 288 -7.87 -0.88 -10.80
CA LEU A 288 -8.66 -0.20 -9.77
C LEU A 288 -7.84 0.88 -9.05
N TRP A 289 -6.64 0.52 -8.59
CA TRP A 289 -5.73 1.43 -7.90
C TRP A 289 -5.36 2.63 -8.78
N ARG A 290 -4.91 2.39 -10.03
CA ARG A 290 -4.54 3.49 -10.95
C ARG A 290 -5.72 4.37 -11.32
N SER A 291 -6.90 3.79 -11.51
CA SER A 291 -8.11 4.55 -11.85
C SER A 291 -8.53 5.47 -10.71
N ALA A 292 -8.47 4.99 -9.46
CA ALA A 292 -8.72 5.82 -8.29
C ALA A 292 -7.66 6.93 -8.14
N ASP A 293 -6.38 6.62 -8.35
CA ASP A 293 -5.31 7.62 -8.23
C ASP A 293 -5.42 8.71 -9.31
N ALA A 294 -5.75 8.34 -10.54
CA ALA A 294 -6.02 9.29 -11.62
C ALA A 294 -7.23 10.20 -11.31
N ALA A 295 -8.28 9.65 -10.70
CA ALA A 295 -9.42 10.47 -10.25
C ALA A 295 -8.99 11.48 -9.18
N PHE A 296 -8.15 11.09 -8.22
CA PHE A 296 -7.62 12.02 -7.21
C PHE A 296 -6.73 13.11 -7.82
N GLU A 297 -5.93 12.77 -8.83
CA GLU A 297 -5.15 13.75 -9.57
C GLU A 297 -6.05 14.80 -10.27
N VAL A 298 -7.10 14.36 -10.96
CA VAL A 298 -8.06 15.26 -11.62
C VAL A 298 -8.77 16.15 -10.61
N LEU A 299 -9.15 15.61 -9.45
CA LEU A 299 -9.80 16.38 -8.39
C LEU A 299 -8.85 17.41 -7.77
N ALA A 300 -7.59 17.04 -7.53
CA ALA A 300 -6.56 17.99 -7.08
C ALA A 300 -6.32 19.12 -8.09
N ALA A 301 -6.21 18.79 -9.38
CA ALA A 301 -6.05 19.79 -10.44
C ALA A 301 -7.22 20.78 -10.53
N ARG A 302 -8.40 20.42 -9.99
CA ARG A 302 -9.60 21.28 -9.94
C ARG A 302 -9.80 21.97 -8.59
N GLY A 303 -8.83 21.88 -7.66
CA GLY A 303 -8.91 22.48 -6.33
C GLY A 303 -9.92 21.81 -5.40
N ALA A 304 -10.36 20.59 -5.73
CA ALA A 304 -11.17 19.75 -4.85
C ALA A 304 -10.30 18.97 -3.84
N LEU A 305 -8.97 19.05 -3.98
CA LEU A 305 -7.96 18.59 -3.04
C LEU A 305 -6.83 19.58 -2.87
#